data_AF-A0A8H7CPM0-F1
#
_entry.id   AF-A0A8H7CPM0-F1
#
_cell.length_a   1.000
_cell.length_b   1.000
_cell.length_c   1.000
_cell.angle_alpha   90.00
_cell.angle_beta   90.00
_cell.angle_gamma   90.00
#
_symmetry.space_group_name_H-M   'P 1'
#
loop_
_entity.id
_entity.type
_entity.pdbx_description
1 polymer ?
#
loop_
_entity_poly.entity_id
_entity_poly.type
_entity_poly.pdbx_seq_one_letter_code
_entity_poly.pdbx_strand_id
1 'polypeptide(L)'
;MFMFTTTISVLYLWYSDPEVGSKVLLEGNYFNTVTTPTLAGDGQTYIPTTSTQAAACSSLLGRNCVINILLSSGSLLAGTDTGTLNGFTASTYKSASIMAASAVPSYVQAHAGVGIVN
;
A
#
# COMPACT_ATOMS: atom_id res chain seq x y z
N MET A 1 -5.40 6.73 -17.02
CA MET A 1 -4.14 7.27 -16.47
C MET A 1 -4.46 7.91 -15.12
N PHE A 2 -4.37 7.17 -14.02
CA PHE A 2 -4.49 7.76 -12.68
C PHE A 2 -3.09 7.81 -12.09
N MET A 3 -2.49 9.00 -12.19
CA MET A 3 -1.15 9.31 -11.70
C MET A 3 -1.29 9.72 -10.23
N PHE A 4 -0.97 8.82 -9.28
CA PHE A 4 -0.98 9.14 -7.85
C PHE A 4 0.44 9.51 -7.42
N THR A 5 0.72 10.81 -7.31
CA THR A 5 2.06 11.32 -7.03
C THR A 5 2.52 11.17 -5.58
N THR A 6 1.62 10.96 -4.62
CA THR A 6 1.95 10.51 -3.26
C THR A 6 0.64 10.13 -2.57
N THR A 7 0.29 8.85 -2.48
CA THR A 7 -0.96 8.45 -1.83
C THR A 7 -0.73 7.19 -1.02
N ILE A 8 -1.01 7.27 0.28
CA ILE A 8 -1.29 6.12 1.12
C ILE A 8 -2.67 5.66 0.70
N SER A 9 -2.73 4.67 -0.19
CA SER A 9 -3.99 4.10 -0.66
C SER A 9 -4.27 2.84 0.15
N VAL A 10 -5.29 2.89 1.01
CA VAL A 10 -5.98 1.70 1.54
C VAL A 10 -7.18 1.49 0.64
N LEU A 11 -7.02 0.70 -0.42
CA LEU A 11 -8.08 0.37 -1.37
C LEU A 11 -8.08 -1.13 -1.62
N TYR A 12 -9.23 -1.68 -2.01
CA TYR A 12 -9.24 -2.84 -2.89
C TYR A 12 -8.56 -2.42 -4.21
N LEU A 13 -7.24 -2.56 -4.27
CA LEU A 13 -6.44 -2.22 -5.44
C LEU A 13 -6.37 -3.42 -6.38
N TRP A 14 -6.70 -3.18 -7.65
CA TRP A 14 -6.66 -4.20 -8.69
C TRP A 14 -5.24 -4.54 -9.11
N TYR A 15 -4.33 -3.55 -9.16
CA TYR A 15 -2.89 -3.73 -9.25
C TYR A 15 -2.15 -2.39 -9.03
N SER A 16 -0.82 -2.41 -8.93
CA SER A 16 0.07 -1.23 -8.89
C SER A 16 1.06 -1.21 -10.06
N ASP A 17 1.23 -0.04 -10.68
CA ASP A 17 2.14 0.22 -11.81
C ASP A 17 3.13 1.35 -11.47
N PRO A 18 4.27 1.05 -10.84
CA PRO A 18 5.22 2.07 -10.40
C PRO A 18 6.11 2.53 -11.56
N GLU A 19 5.75 3.64 -12.20
CA GLU A 19 6.57 4.26 -13.25
C GLU A 19 7.66 5.21 -12.72
N VAL A 20 8.53 5.66 -13.62
CA VAL A 20 9.65 6.58 -13.33
C VAL A 20 9.18 7.80 -12.55
N GLY A 21 9.89 8.10 -11.46
CA GLY A 21 9.62 9.26 -10.60
C GLY A 21 8.57 9.02 -9.52
N SER A 22 7.89 7.87 -9.53
CA SER A 22 6.97 7.50 -8.46
C SER A 22 7.69 7.05 -7.19
N LYS A 23 7.09 7.39 -6.04
CA LYS A 23 7.45 6.85 -4.72
C LYS A 23 6.18 6.34 -4.07
N VAL A 24 6.12 5.04 -3.86
CA VAL A 24 4.87 4.34 -3.57
C VAL A 24 5.02 3.51 -2.31
N LEU A 25 4.16 3.76 -1.32
CA LEU A 25 4.01 2.94 -0.11
C LEU A 25 2.64 2.27 -0.15
N LEU A 26 2.60 0.95 -0.36
CA LEU A 26 1.37 0.16 -0.28
C LEU A 26 1.36 -0.60 1.04
N GLU A 27 0.55 -0.16 2.00
CA GLU A 27 0.39 -0.81 3.30
C GLU A 27 -1.08 -1.07 3.62
N GLY A 28 -1.35 -2.15 4.35
CA GLY A 28 -2.70 -2.50 4.80
C GLY A 28 -3.70 -2.93 3.71
N ASN A 29 -3.25 -3.27 2.51
CA ASN A 29 -4.13 -3.70 1.42
C ASN A 29 -4.44 -5.21 1.47
N TYR A 30 -5.60 -5.59 0.94
CA TYR A 30 -6.05 -6.96 0.81
C TYR A 30 -6.24 -7.31 -0.67
N PHE A 31 -5.39 -8.19 -1.20
CA PHE A 31 -5.48 -8.68 -2.57
C PHE A 31 -6.22 -10.01 -2.58
N ASN A 32 -7.34 -10.09 -3.30
CA ASN A 32 -8.14 -11.30 -3.41
C ASN A 32 -8.31 -11.71 -4.88
N THR A 33 -7.78 -12.88 -5.25
CA THR A 33 -7.90 -13.44 -6.61
C THR A 33 -7.37 -12.48 -7.70
N VAL A 34 -6.31 -11.73 -7.39
CA VAL A 34 -5.66 -10.80 -8.32
C VAL A 34 -4.49 -11.50 -8.99
N THR A 35 -4.57 -11.75 -10.29
CA THR A 35 -3.52 -12.49 -11.03
C THR A 35 -2.18 -11.75 -11.03
N THR A 36 -2.20 -10.43 -11.17
CA THR A 36 -0.99 -9.61 -11.29
C THR A 36 -1.15 -8.36 -10.45
N PRO A 37 -0.87 -8.42 -9.13
CA PRO A 37 -1.13 -7.30 -8.23
C PRO A 37 -0.10 -6.17 -8.35
N THR A 38 1.07 -6.43 -8.95
CA THR A 38 2.01 -5.38 -9.36
C THR A 38 2.57 -5.70 -10.74
N LEU A 39 2.80 -4.65 -11.53
CA LEU A 39 3.59 -4.72 -12.75
C LEU A 39 5.04 -4.33 -12.45
N ALA A 40 5.96 -4.82 -13.27
CA ALA A 40 7.33 -4.36 -13.25
C ALA A 40 7.39 -2.93 -13.79
N GLY A 41 8.11 -2.05 -13.09
CA GLY A 41 8.33 -0.67 -13.49
C GLY A 41 9.56 -0.09 -12.80
N ASP A 42 9.99 1.08 -13.26
CA ASP A 42 11.22 1.75 -12.81
C ASP A 42 11.00 2.75 -11.66
N GLY A 43 9.82 2.71 -11.04
CA GLY A 43 9.46 3.50 -9.86
C GLY A 43 9.96 2.90 -8.54
N GLN A 44 9.96 3.72 -7.48
CA GLN A 44 10.33 3.30 -6.13
C GLN A 44 9.10 2.79 -5.36
N THR A 45 9.18 1.56 -4.86
CA THR A 45 8.08 0.91 -4.13
C THR A 45 8.52 0.33 -2.79
N TYR A 46 7.65 0.49 -1.79
CA TYR A 46 7.70 -0.23 -0.52
C TYR A 46 6.34 -0.86 -0.21
N ILE A 47 6.29 -2.19 -0.11
CA ILE A 47 5.10 -3.02 -0.02
C ILE A 47 5.34 -4.12 1.03
N PRO A 48 5.14 -3.83 2.33
CA PRO A 48 5.37 -4.80 3.39
C PRO A 48 4.37 -5.96 3.35
N THR A 49 4.86 -7.19 3.42
CA THR A 49 4.07 -8.43 3.58
C THR A 49 4.50 -9.25 4.80
N THR A 50 5.58 -8.84 5.47
CA THR A 50 6.13 -9.50 6.66
C THR A 50 6.29 -8.51 7.81
N SER A 51 6.34 -9.02 9.04
CA SER A 51 6.57 -8.22 10.25
C SER A 51 7.91 -7.49 10.23
N THR A 52 8.96 -8.10 9.67
CA THR A 52 10.29 -7.48 9.52
C THR A 52 10.23 -6.26 8.61
N GLN A 53 9.52 -6.34 7.49
CA GLN A 53 9.33 -5.20 6.59
C GLN A 53 8.47 -4.12 7.25
N ALA A 54 7.40 -4.51 7.94
CA ALA A 54 6.57 -3.55 8.69
C ALA A 54 7.37 -2.73 9.71
N ALA A 55 8.30 -3.37 10.43
CA ALA A 55 9.16 -2.71 11.41
C ALA A 55 10.13 -1.68 10.81
N ALA A 56 10.52 -1.84 9.54
CA ALA A 56 11.45 -0.92 8.87
C ALA A 56 10.90 0.51 8.75
N CYS A 57 9.58 0.68 8.79
CA CYS A 57 8.93 1.99 8.71
C CYS A 57 9.09 2.84 9.97
N SER A 58 9.39 2.23 11.12
CA SER A 58 9.47 2.92 12.41
C SER A 58 10.49 4.05 12.41
N SER A 59 11.66 3.84 11.78
CA SER A 59 12.74 4.83 11.75
C SER A 59 12.41 6.08 10.94
N LEU A 60 11.60 5.97 9.89
CA LEU A 60 11.32 7.06 8.95
C LEU A 60 9.93 7.67 9.15
N LEU A 61 8.92 6.82 9.38
CA LEU A 61 7.53 7.24 9.57
C LEU A 61 7.17 7.48 11.05
N GLY A 62 7.97 7.00 12.00
CA GLY A 62 7.64 7.05 13.43
C GLY A 62 6.57 6.04 13.86
N ARG A 63 6.22 5.10 12.97
CA ARG A 63 5.27 4.00 13.20
C ARG A 63 5.67 2.80 12.36
N ASN A 64 5.25 1.61 12.80
CA ASN A 64 5.33 0.44 11.94
C ASN A 64 4.35 0.59 10.77
N CYS A 65 4.73 0.08 9.60
CA CYS A 65 3.78 -0.06 8.50
C CYS A 65 2.81 -1.20 8.78
N VAL A 66 1.68 -1.21 8.09
CA VAL A 66 0.72 -2.33 8.14
C VAL A 66 0.97 -3.30 6.99
N ILE A 67 1.10 -4.59 7.29
CA ILE A 67 1.32 -5.61 6.26
C ILE A 67 0.12 -5.75 5.32
N ASN A 68 0.39 -6.07 4.06
CA ASN A 68 -0.63 -6.46 3.09
C ASN A 68 -0.93 -7.96 3.19
N ILE A 69 -2.14 -8.37 2.82
CA ILE A 69 -2.56 -9.78 2.72
C ILE A 69 -2.83 -10.13 1.27
N LEU A 70 -2.31 -11.27 0.83
CA LEU A 70 -2.59 -11.85 -0.48
C LEU A 70 -3.36 -13.16 -0.29
N LEU A 71 -4.57 -13.22 -0.83
CA LEU A 71 -5.40 -14.42 -0.90
C LEU A 71 -5.55 -14.83 -2.37
N SER A 72 -5.11 -16.03 -2.72
CA SER A 72 -5.24 -16.61 -4.08
C SER A 72 -4.78 -15.66 -5.20
N SER A 73 -3.79 -14.81 -4.92
CA SER A 73 -3.31 -13.75 -5.81
C SER A 73 -1.89 -14.05 -6.26
N GLY A 74 -1.46 -13.43 -7.37
CA GLY A 74 -0.08 -13.47 -7.82
C GLY A 74 0.87 -12.77 -6.85
N SER A 75 2.18 -12.94 -7.05
CA SER A 75 3.19 -12.30 -6.21
C SER A 75 3.26 -10.80 -6.44
N LEU A 76 3.67 -10.06 -5.41
CA LEU A 76 4.09 -8.67 -5.54
C LEU A 76 5.53 -8.63 -6.09
N LEU A 77 5.67 -8.20 -7.34
CA LEU A 77 6.94 -7.86 -7.98
C LEU A 77 7.48 -6.54 -7.41
N ALA A 78 8.69 -6.60 -6.83
CA ALA A 78 9.38 -5.49 -6.17
C ALA A 78 8.56 -4.82 -5.04
N GLY A 79 9.23 -4.11 -4.13
CA GLY A 79 8.55 -3.49 -2.99
C GLY A 79 9.28 -3.54 -1.65
N THR A 80 10.59 -3.75 -1.62
CA THR A 80 11.34 -3.71 -0.36
C THR A 80 12.40 -2.62 -0.33
N ASP A 81 12.38 -1.70 -1.29
CA ASP A 81 13.33 -0.59 -1.31
C ASP A 81 12.95 0.41 -0.21
N THR A 82 13.66 0.34 0.91
CA THR A 82 13.47 1.25 2.04
C THR A 82 13.83 2.70 1.70
N GLY A 83 14.61 2.94 0.63
CA GLY A 83 14.87 4.28 0.09
C GLY A 83 13.60 5.00 -0.37
N THR A 84 12.56 4.25 -0.75
CA THR A 84 11.22 4.77 -1.05
C THR A 84 10.64 5.58 0.12
N LEU A 85 10.85 5.09 1.35
CA LEU A 85 10.27 5.69 2.57
C LEU A 85 10.81 7.10 2.86
N ASN A 86 11.99 7.45 2.35
CA ASN A 86 12.56 8.80 2.48
C ASN A 86 11.71 9.88 1.79
N GLY A 87 10.81 9.51 0.88
CA GLY A 87 9.85 10.46 0.28
C GLY A 87 8.69 10.85 1.19
N PHE A 88 8.44 10.10 2.26
CA PHE A 88 7.26 10.26 3.12
C PHE A 88 7.59 11.12 4.35
N THR A 89 7.92 12.38 4.11
CA THR A 89 8.36 13.31 5.16
C THR A 89 7.24 14.15 5.77
N ALA A 90 6.14 14.36 5.04
CA ALA A 90 5.02 15.16 5.52
C ALA A 90 4.34 14.53 6.74
N SER A 91 3.87 15.38 7.66
CA SER A 91 3.21 14.94 8.90
C SER A 91 1.97 14.09 8.64
N THR A 92 1.24 14.38 7.56
CA THR A 92 0.05 13.63 7.15
C THR A 92 0.31 12.15 6.89
N TYR A 93 1.49 11.80 6.35
CA TYR A 93 1.86 10.40 6.10
C TYR A 93 2.28 9.68 7.39
N LYS A 94 2.96 10.41 8.28
CA LYS A 94 3.48 9.89 9.55
C LYS A 94 2.38 9.68 10.57
N SER A 95 1.38 10.57 10.62
CA SER A 95 0.22 10.46 11.52
C SER A 95 -0.92 9.60 10.96
N ALA A 96 -0.74 8.96 9.80
CA ALA A 96 -1.77 8.13 9.19
C ALA A 96 -2.05 6.89 10.05
N SER A 97 -3.33 6.67 10.39
CA SER A 97 -3.80 5.44 11.03
C SER A 97 -4.32 4.48 9.97
N ILE A 98 -3.62 3.35 9.80
CA ILE A 98 -3.91 2.39 8.75
C ILE A 98 -4.61 1.18 9.37
N MET A 99 -5.75 0.80 8.78
CA MET A 99 -6.49 -0.38 9.20
C MET A 99 -5.70 -1.65 8.88
N ALA A 100 -5.79 -2.66 9.76
CA ALA A 100 -5.24 -3.98 9.47
C ALA A 100 -5.88 -4.56 8.20
N ALA A 101 -5.05 -5.12 7.29
CA ALA A 101 -5.51 -5.64 6.01
C ALA A 101 -6.65 -6.67 6.13
N SER A 102 -6.73 -7.42 7.24
CA SER A 102 -7.80 -8.39 7.48
C SER A 102 -9.19 -7.78 7.67
N ALA A 103 -9.28 -6.52 8.12
CA ALA A 103 -10.54 -5.81 8.30
C ALA A 103 -10.97 -5.01 7.07
N VAL A 104 -10.07 -4.82 6.09
CA VAL A 104 -10.33 -4.04 4.88
C VAL A 104 -11.46 -4.64 4.02
N PRO A 105 -11.57 -5.96 3.80
CA PRO A 105 -12.65 -6.53 2.99
C PRO A 105 -14.06 -6.17 3.43
N SER A 106 -14.37 -6.32 4.73
CA SER A 106 -15.69 -5.99 5.25
C SER A 106 -15.91 -4.48 5.27
N TYR A 107 -14.89 -3.71 5.64
CA TYR A 107 -14.99 -2.26 5.69
C TYR A 107 -15.23 -1.65 4.30
N VAL A 108 -14.44 -2.03 3.29
CA VAL A 108 -14.57 -1.50 1.93
C VAL A 108 -15.92 -1.86 1.32
N GLN A 109 -16.38 -3.11 1.48
CA GLN A 109 -17.70 -3.53 0.98
C GLN A 109 -18.86 -2.71 1.57
N ALA A 110 -18.72 -2.25 2.81
CA ALA A 110 -19.75 -1.48 3.50
C ALA A 110 -19.67 0.03 3.27
N HIS A 111 -18.50 0.57 2.89
CA HIS A 111 -18.24 2.03 2.91
C HIS A 111 -17.76 2.62 1.58
N ALA A 112 -17.38 1.79 0.59
CA ALA A 112 -16.87 2.26 -0.69
C ALA A 112 -17.92 2.15 -1.80
N GLY A 113 -18.11 3.22 -2.55
CA GLY A 113 -19.00 3.27 -3.71
C GLY A 113 -19.83 4.56 -3.75
N VAL A 114 -20.38 4.86 -4.92
CA VAL A 114 -21.31 5.99 -5.07
C VAL A 114 -22.58 5.69 -4.28
N GLY A 115 -23.09 6.71 -3.58
CA GLY A 115 -24.33 6.59 -2.80
C GLY A 115 -24.14 6.10 -1.37
N ILE A 116 -22.91 5.79 -0.96
CA ILE A 116 -22.57 5.58 0.45
C ILE A 116 -22.09 6.91 1.04
N VAL A 117 -22.80 7.42 2.04
CA VAL A 117 -22.45 8.65 2.77
C VAL A 117 -21.81 8.22 4.09
N ASN A 118 -20.52 8.54 4.25
CA ASN A 118 -19.71 8.20 5.43
C ASN A 118 -19.63 9.37 6.40
#